data_AF-A0A1M3M194-F1
#
_entry.id   AF-A0A1M3M194-F1
#
_cell.length_a   1.000
_cell.length_b   1.000
_cell.length_c   1.000
_cell.angle_alpha   90.00
_cell.angle_beta   90.00
_cell.angle_gamma   90.00
#
_symmetry.space_group_name_H-M   'P 1'
#
loop_
_entity.id
_entity.type
_entity.pdbx_description
1 polymer ?
#
loop_
_entity_poly.entity_id
_entity_poly.type
_entity_poly.pdbx_seq_one_letter_code
_entity_poly.pdbx_strand_id
1 'polypeptide(L)'
;MFALALAAVLAACSAPAEKPGAPTLTQVQGRGVENNVGYLGYMRVDGVDHYQWRGRRYVGEDELIKDLESRLGSEIAALTPESEPGGKTLRVVLPAAVDAERGVGRFYHRLDELRLDALRKSALFADFQVEDLSLRDPDAEGRDFILYRYANAWRLKDGQGRMIRLSAATSAAAFVNLVKKAREDLSGDMEYLGAQAMGKDVIFSYRGKEYGGLRGLIAAFDTLLAEERKQVVAVTPPVGDKALVVLPRHPGRGIPVLRDDGAPHLWSNSVPGISAYQRFQDRRIGTFVTASGLFKTVRVVTDDEGEPPQGDYDWVFWHVPGQNEWQMRGKDGVILSADMPAAPESFAGELRAKLTQPR
;
A
#
# COMPACT_ATOMS: atom_id res chain seq x y z
N MET A 1 -55.25 -29.41 52.38
CA MET A 1 -54.34 -28.52 53.11
C MET A 1 -52.92 -28.89 52.71
N PHE A 2 -52.15 -27.88 52.31
CA PHE A 2 -50.72 -27.89 51.97
C PHE A 2 -50.25 -28.63 50.71
N ALA A 3 -49.45 -27.86 49.98
CA ALA A 3 -48.82 -28.08 48.70
C ALA A 3 -47.32 -28.38 48.89
N LEU A 4 -46.64 -28.61 47.76
CA LEU A 4 -45.19 -28.80 47.56
C LEU A 4 -44.64 -30.16 48.08
N ALA A 5 -43.73 -30.87 47.39
CA ALA A 5 -42.82 -30.47 46.33
C ALA A 5 -42.50 -31.63 45.33
N LEU A 6 -42.17 -31.21 44.10
CA LEU A 6 -41.28 -31.81 43.08
C LEU A 6 -40.09 -32.60 43.69
N ALA A 7 -39.44 -33.59 43.06
CA ALA A 7 -39.33 -33.97 41.65
C ALA A 7 -38.78 -35.41 41.47
N ALA A 8 -39.16 -35.99 40.33
CA ALA A 8 -38.38 -36.78 39.36
C ALA A 8 -37.63 -38.05 39.81
N VAL A 9 -37.91 -39.16 39.12
CA VAL A 9 -36.93 -39.87 38.28
C VAL A 9 -37.69 -40.80 37.29
N LEU A 10 -37.15 -40.90 36.07
CA LEU A 10 -37.42 -41.86 34.98
C LEU A 10 -38.65 -41.66 34.08
N ALA A 11 -38.38 -41.12 32.88
CA ALA A 11 -38.66 -41.85 31.65
C ALA A 11 -37.88 -41.20 30.49
N ALA A 12 -36.90 -41.93 29.96
CA ALA A 12 -36.34 -41.68 28.65
C ALA A 12 -37.35 -42.11 27.58
N CYS A 13 -37.58 -41.27 26.56
CA CYS A 13 -37.85 -41.72 25.20
C CYS A 13 -37.72 -40.55 24.21
N SER A 14 -36.75 -40.71 23.29
CA SER A 14 -36.69 -40.19 21.93
C SER A 14 -36.79 -38.68 21.67
N ALA A 15 -35.62 -38.04 21.56
CA ALA A 15 -35.41 -36.92 20.63
C ALA A 15 -34.35 -37.36 19.60
N PRO A 16 -34.50 -36.98 18.31
CA PRO A 16 -33.58 -37.40 17.26
C PRO A 16 -32.21 -36.76 17.47
N ALA A 17 -31.15 -37.48 17.10
CA ALA A 17 -29.79 -37.00 17.16
C ALA A 17 -29.66 -35.63 16.44
N GLU A 18 -29.43 -34.56 17.20
CA GLU A 18 -28.86 -33.34 16.66
C GLU A 18 -27.55 -33.72 15.99
N LYS A 19 -27.45 -33.48 14.69
CA LYS A 19 -26.15 -33.41 14.02
C LYS A 19 -25.27 -32.47 14.86
N PRO A 20 -23.99 -32.82 15.13
CA PRO A 20 -23.08 -31.86 15.75
C PRO A 20 -23.11 -30.59 14.89
N GLY A 21 -23.63 -29.50 15.46
CA GLY A 21 -23.58 -28.21 14.81
C GLY A 21 -22.13 -27.92 14.45
N ALA A 22 -21.88 -27.60 13.17
CA ALA A 22 -20.56 -27.15 12.77
C ALA A 22 -20.14 -26.03 13.73
N PRO A 23 -18.96 -26.11 14.36
CA PRO A 23 -18.54 -25.10 15.32
C PRO A 23 -18.59 -23.74 14.63
N THR A 24 -19.43 -22.87 15.15
CA THR A 24 -19.57 -21.49 14.70
C THR A 24 -18.21 -20.85 14.89
N LEU A 25 -17.59 -20.43 13.78
CA LEU A 25 -16.32 -19.71 13.76
C LEU A 25 -16.48 -18.41 14.56
N THR A 26 -16.07 -18.43 15.82
CA THR A 26 -15.84 -17.21 16.56
C THR A 26 -14.63 -16.54 15.91
N GLN A 27 -14.90 -15.46 15.17
CA GLN A 27 -13.89 -14.59 14.60
C GLN A 27 -13.12 -13.97 15.78
N VAL A 28 -12.06 -14.62 16.25
CA VAL A 28 -11.16 -13.99 17.20
C VAL A 28 -10.49 -12.88 16.42
N GLN A 29 -10.89 -11.63 16.71
CA GLN A 29 -10.13 -10.43 16.35
C GLN A 29 -8.77 -10.51 17.05
N GLY A 30 -7.86 -11.32 16.50
CA GLY A 30 -6.44 -11.04 16.64
C GLY A 30 -6.24 -9.67 16.01
N ARG A 31 -5.65 -8.73 16.76
CA ARG A 31 -5.23 -7.41 16.26
C ARG A 31 -4.66 -7.60 14.86
N GLY A 32 -5.39 -7.12 13.87
CA GLY A 32 -5.07 -7.35 12.47
C GLY A 32 -3.70 -6.79 12.17
N VAL A 33 -2.76 -7.66 11.89
CA VAL A 33 -1.54 -7.31 11.17
C VAL A 33 -1.99 -7.03 9.75
N GLU A 34 -2.15 -5.75 9.39
CA GLU A 34 -2.41 -5.29 8.02
C GLU A 34 -1.25 -5.73 7.11
N ASN A 35 -1.33 -6.95 6.59
CA ASN A 35 -0.54 -7.48 5.50
C ASN A 35 -1.48 -8.23 4.56
N ASN A 36 -2.14 -7.49 3.66
CA ASN A 36 -3.10 -8.01 2.70
C ASN A 36 -2.44 -8.85 1.59
N VAL A 37 -2.09 -10.08 1.96
CA VAL A 37 -2.13 -11.26 1.06
C VAL A 37 -3.47 -12.00 1.22
N GLY A 38 -4.48 -11.32 1.79
CA GLY A 38 -5.62 -11.94 2.44
C GLY A 38 -5.29 -12.15 3.93
N TYR A 39 -6.22 -11.76 4.81
CA TYR A 39 -6.14 -12.04 6.23
C TYR A 39 -5.92 -13.55 6.43
N LEU A 40 -4.82 -13.96 7.04
CA LEU A 40 -4.64 -15.34 7.47
C LEU A 40 -5.49 -15.53 8.72
N GLY A 41 -6.64 -16.18 8.55
CA GLY A 41 -7.40 -16.67 9.69
C GLY A 41 -6.64 -17.80 10.35
N TYR A 42 -6.55 -17.77 11.68
CA TYR A 42 -5.97 -18.85 12.48
C TYR A 42 -6.93 -19.18 13.62
N MET A 43 -7.17 -20.46 13.84
CA MET A 43 -7.87 -20.96 15.01
C MET A 43 -7.29 -22.30 15.44
N ARG A 44 -7.36 -22.60 16.72
CA ARG A 44 -7.01 -23.93 17.24
C ARG A 44 -8.27 -24.60 17.80
N VAL A 45 -8.60 -25.77 17.28
CA VAL A 45 -9.79 -26.55 17.68
C VAL A 45 -9.31 -27.93 18.11
N ASP A 46 -9.63 -28.33 19.34
CA ASP A 46 -9.27 -29.64 19.90
C ASP A 46 -7.77 -29.99 19.75
N GLY A 47 -6.91 -28.99 19.89
CA GLY A 47 -5.46 -29.13 19.77
C GLY A 47 -4.91 -29.07 18.34
N VAL A 48 -5.78 -29.03 17.32
CA VAL A 48 -5.45 -28.96 15.89
C VAL A 48 -5.49 -27.52 15.40
N ASP A 49 -4.44 -27.11 14.68
CA ASP A 49 -4.36 -25.78 14.08
C ASP A 49 -5.12 -25.76 12.73
N HIS A 50 -5.98 -24.76 12.57
CA HIS A 50 -6.74 -24.52 11.35
C HIS A 50 -6.44 -23.13 10.82
N TYR A 51 -6.24 -23.06 9.51
CA TYR A 51 -5.90 -21.83 8.82
C TYR A 51 -6.93 -21.50 7.76
N GLN A 52 -7.17 -20.22 7.51
CA GLN A 52 -7.96 -19.74 6.40
C GLN A 52 -7.18 -18.68 5.62
N TRP A 53 -6.92 -18.93 4.35
CA TRP A 53 -6.20 -18.01 3.47
C TRP A 53 -6.87 -17.97 2.11
N ARG A 54 -7.13 -16.76 1.59
CA ARG A 54 -7.82 -16.52 0.29
C ARG A 54 -9.11 -17.33 0.10
N GLY A 55 -9.92 -17.43 1.15
CA GLY A 55 -11.19 -18.16 1.11
C GLY A 55 -11.07 -19.69 1.16
N ARG A 56 -9.85 -20.24 1.24
CA ARG A 56 -9.58 -21.67 1.45
C ARG A 56 -9.25 -21.95 2.89
N ARG A 57 -9.58 -23.16 3.36
CA ARG A 57 -9.28 -23.64 4.71
C ARG A 57 -8.25 -24.75 4.65
N TYR A 58 -7.37 -24.80 5.63
CA TYR A 58 -6.26 -25.76 5.75
C TYR A 58 -6.26 -26.34 7.16
N VAL A 59 -5.90 -27.61 7.27
CA VAL A 59 -5.70 -28.27 8.56
C VAL A 59 -4.19 -28.47 8.73
N GLY A 60 -3.60 -27.75 9.68
CA GLY A 60 -2.15 -27.67 9.85
C GLY A 60 -1.46 -26.71 8.87
N GLU A 61 -0.26 -26.26 9.26
CA GLU A 61 0.47 -25.23 8.55
C GLU A 61 1.15 -25.75 7.26
N ASP A 62 1.46 -27.05 7.19
CA ASP A 62 2.18 -27.62 6.04
C ASP A 62 1.33 -27.64 4.75
N GLU A 63 0.03 -27.91 4.86
CA GLU A 63 -0.89 -27.83 3.71
C GLU A 63 -1.02 -26.39 3.20
N LEU A 64 -1.06 -25.43 4.13
CA LEU A 64 -1.09 -24.01 3.82
C LEU A 64 0.19 -23.57 3.10
N ILE A 65 1.37 -23.97 3.61
CA ILE A 65 2.66 -23.65 3.00
C ILE A 65 2.76 -24.27 1.60
N LYS A 66 2.28 -25.50 1.40
CA LYS A 66 2.30 -26.16 0.08
C LYS A 66 1.44 -25.41 -0.95
N ASP A 67 0.24 -24.94 -0.57
CA ASP A 67 -0.60 -24.13 -1.49
C ASP A 67 0.01 -22.74 -1.73
N LEU A 68 0.65 -22.14 -0.72
CA LEU A 68 1.41 -20.90 -0.86
C LEU A 68 2.53 -21.04 -1.90
N GLU A 69 3.39 -22.05 -1.74
CA GLU A 69 4.52 -22.33 -2.63
C GLU A 69 4.08 -22.65 -4.06
N SER A 70 3.05 -23.48 -4.22
CA SER A 70 2.52 -23.81 -5.55
C SER A 70 2.02 -22.57 -6.28
N ARG A 71 1.30 -21.69 -5.58
CA ARG A 71 0.72 -20.48 -6.16
C ARG A 71 1.77 -19.43 -6.46
N LEU A 72 2.49 -18.97 -5.45
CA LEU A 72 3.53 -17.95 -5.65
C LEU A 72 4.65 -18.46 -6.54
N GLY A 73 5.01 -19.74 -6.47
CA GLY A 73 5.98 -20.35 -7.38
C GLY A 73 5.55 -20.25 -8.84
N SER A 74 4.26 -20.46 -9.15
CA SER A 74 3.75 -20.25 -10.51
C SER A 74 3.76 -18.77 -10.95
N GLU A 75 3.43 -17.84 -10.04
CA GLU A 75 3.47 -16.41 -10.32
C GLU A 75 4.92 -15.93 -10.56
N ILE A 76 5.86 -16.38 -9.72
CA ILE A 76 7.30 -16.14 -9.87
C ILE A 76 7.77 -16.74 -11.19
N ALA A 77 7.37 -17.97 -11.53
CA ALA A 77 7.71 -18.60 -12.81
C ALA A 77 7.30 -17.75 -14.03
N ALA A 78 6.18 -17.03 -13.94
CA ALA A 78 5.66 -16.17 -14.99
C ALA A 78 6.30 -14.76 -15.06
N LEU A 79 7.10 -14.35 -14.06
CA LEU A 79 7.76 -13.04 -14.08
C LEU A 79 8.78 -12.91 -15.23
N THR A 80 8.70 -11.80 -15.96
CA THR A 80 9.70 -11.40 -16.95
C THR A 80 10.78 -10.56 -16.25
N PRO A 81 12.07 -10.93 -16.39
CA PRO A 81 13.17 -10.10 -15.87
C PRO A 81 13.23 -8.74 -16.59
N GLU A 82 13.64 -7.70 -15.87
CA GLU A 82 13.97 -6.41 -16.47
C GLU A 82 15.17 -6.56 -17.42
N SER A 83 15.12 -5.91 -18.59
CA SER A 83 16.21 -5.96 -19.57
C SER A 83 17.45 -5.20 -19.13
N GLU A 84 17.29 -4.18 -18.29
CA GLU A 84 18.37 -3.42 -17.66
C GLU A 84 18.05 -3.19 -16.18
N PRO A 85 18.94 -3.57 -15.24
CA PRO A 85 18.73 -3.30 -13.82
C PRO A 85 18.77 -1.79 -13.54
N GLY A 86 17.73 -1.26 -12.89
CA GLY A 86 17.60 0.17 -12.60
C GLY A 86 18.23 0.63 -11.27
N GLY A 87 18.84 -0.27 -10.49
CA GLY A 87 19.61 0.06 -9.27
C GLY A 87 20.86 -0.81 -9.17
N LYS A 88 21.97 -0.29 -8.60
CA LYS A 88 23.23 -1.06 -8.59
C LYS A 88 23.21 -2.13 -7.51
N THR A 89 22.83 -1.82 -6.26
CA THR A 89 22.86 -2.81 -5.17
C THR A 89 21.63 -2.74 -4.26
N LEU A 90 20.97 -3.88 -4.04
CA LEU A 90 19.98 -4.08 -3.00
C LEU A 90 20.53 -4.98 -1.89
N ARG A 91 20.58 -4.46 -0.66
CA ARG A 91 20.77 -5.24 0.56
C ARG A 91 19.41 -5.57 1.16
N VAL A 92 19.17 -6.82 1.50
CA VAL A 92 17.94 -7.26 2.15
C VAL A 92 18.28 -7.65 3.57
N VAL A 93 17.58 -7.07 4.54
CA VAL A 93 17.74 -7.40 5.97
C VAL A 93 16.47 -8.09 6.46
N LEU A 94 16.61 -9.38 6.76
CA LEU A 94 15.54 -10.19 7.35
C LEU A 94 15.74 -10.30 8.87
N PRO A 95 14.67 -10.20 9.67
CA PRO A 95 14.76 -10.45 11.10
C PRO A 95 15.21 -11.90 11.33
N ALA A 96 16.31 -12.07 12.07
CA ALA A 96 16.96 -13.37 12.32
C ALA A 96 16.07 -14.37 13.08
N ALA A 97 14.97 -13.92 13.69
CA ALA A 97 13.96 -14.76 14.28
C ALA A 97 12.59 -14.08 14.16
N VAL A 98 11.60 -14.83 13.67
CA VAL A 98 10.20 -14.42 13.74
C VAL A 98 9.81 -14.40 15.23
N ASP A 99 9.33 -13.27 15.74
CA ASP A 99 8.50 -13.29 16.95
C ASP A 99 7.31 -14.19 16.62
N ALA A 100 7.42 -15.47 17.02
CA ALA A 100 6.44 -16.51 16.79
C ALA A 100 5.22 -16.26 17.69
N GLU A 101 4.60 -15.09 17.57
CA GLU A 101 3.31 -14.85 18.18
C GLU A 101 2.27 -15.64 17.38
N ARG A 102 1.95 -16.84 17.91
CA ARG A 102 0.75 -17.64 17.60
C ARG A 102 0.73 -18.35 16.23
N GLY A 103 1.50 -19.42 16.08
CA GLY A 103 1.21 -20.51 15.12
C GLY A 103 1.19 -20.17 13.62
N VAL A 104 1.53 -18.93 13.23
CA VAL A 104 1.52 -18.45 11.83
C VAL A 104 2.91 -18.01 11.35
N GLY A 105 3.94 -18.19 12.18
CA GLY A 105 5.28 -17.66 11.93
C GLY A 105 5.97 -18.29 10.73
N ARG A 106 5.80 -19.60 10.49
CA ARG A 106 6.45 -20.27 9.34
C ARG A 106 5.80 -19.84 8.04
N PHE A 107 4.47 -19.66 8.02
CA PHE A 107 3.77 -19.12 6.85
C PHE A 107 4.31 -17.74 6.43
N TYR A 108 4.39 -16.78 7.35
CA TYR A 108 4.83 -15.42 7.02
C TYR A 108 6.31 -15.37 6.63
N HIS A 109 7.16 -16.17 7.28
CA HIS A 109 8.55 -16.31 6.89
C HIS A 109 8.66 -16.85 5.45
N ARG A 110 7.94 -17.92 5.14
CA ARG A 110 7.97 -18.52 3.81
C ARG A 110 7.42 -17.60 2.73
N LEU A 111 6.38 -16.83 3.05
CA LEU A 111 5.83 -15.80 2.18
C LEU A 111 6.89 -14.71 1.88
N ASP A 112 7.64 -14.28 2.88
CA ASP A 112 8.69 -13.28 2.72
C ASP A 112 9.87 -13.82 1.90
N GLU A 113 10.28 -15.10 2.06
CA GLU A 113 11.26 -15.75 1.19
C GLU A 113 10.82 -15.78 -0.28
N LEU A 114 9.58 -16.23 -0.56
CA LEU A 114 9.04 -16.31 -1.93
C LEU A 114 8.96 -14.92 -2.59
N ARG A 115 8.72 -13.87 -1.81
CA ARG A 115 8.78 -12.48 -2.27
C ARG A 115 10.19 -12.04 -2.64
N LEU A 116 11.20 -12.46 -1.89
CA LEU A 116 12.60 -12.20 -2.24
C LEU A 116 13.02 -12.99 -3.49
N ASP A 117 12.52 -14.22 -3.66
CA ASP A 117 12.72 -14.99 -4.90
C ASP A 117 12.10 -14.29 -6.11
N ALA A 118 10.91 -13.69 -5.94
CA ALA A 118 10.26 -12.86 -6.96
C ALA A 118 11.14 -11.66 -7.36
N LEU A 119 11.70 -10.92 -6.39
CA LEU A 119 12.59 -9.78 -6.64
C LEU A 119 13.91 -10.19 -7.29
N ARG A 120 14.50 -11.30 -6.84
CA ARG A 120 15.72 -11.83 -7.43
C ARG A 120 15.47 -12.19 -8.90
N LYS A 121 14.36 -12.86 -9.18
CA LYS A 121 13.99 -13.25 -10.55
C LYS A 121 13.67 -12.05 -11.45
N SER A 122 13.07 -11.00 -10.91
CA SER A 122 12.74 -9.81 -11.71
C SER A 122 13.96 -9.02 -12.18
N ALA A 123 15.17 -9.34 -11.68
CA ALA A 123 16.42 -8.67 -12.04
C ALA A 123 16.36 -7.13 -11.87
N LEU A 124 15.60 -6.68 -10.87
CA LEU A 124 15.36 -5.25 -10.64
C LEU A 124 16.63 -4.50 -10.17
N PHE A 125 17.57 -5.22 -9.55
CA PHE A 125 18.85 -4.70 -9.05
C PHE A 125 19.98 -5.54 -9.61
N ALA A 126 21.12 -4.92 -9.92
CA ALA A 126 22.28 -5.63 -10.47
C ALA A 126 22.90 -6.58 -9.44
N ASP A 127 23.06 -6.11 -8.20
CA ASP A 127 23.50 -6.90 -7.06
C ASP A 127 22.39 -7.07 -6.02
N PHE A 128 22.24 -8.29 -5.53
CA PHE A 128 21.23 -8.66 -4.54
C PHE A 128 21.86 -9.47 -3.40
N GLN A 129 21.92 -8.89 -2.20
CA GLN A 129 22.50 -9.52 -1.01
C GLN A 129 21.43 -9.67 0.06
N VAL A 130 21.31 -10.86 0.66
CA VAL A 130 20.41 -11.13 1.78
C VAL A 130 21.23 -11.36 3.03
N GLU A 131 20.88 -10.67 4.10
CA GLU A 131 21.52 -10.79 5.41
C GLU A 131 20.47 -11.08 6.47
N ASP A 132 20.73 -12.11 7.28
CA ASP A 132 19.92 -12.47 8.43
C ASP A 132 20.41 -11.70 9.65
N LEU A 133 20.01 -10.43 9.73
CA LEU A 133 20.35 -9.55 10.84
C LEU A 133 19.07 -9.04 11.49
N SER A 134 18.94 -9.22 12.81
CA SER A 134 17.85 -8.61 13.59
C SER A 134 18.12 -7.13 13.84
N LEU A 135 18.14 -6.32 12.77
CA LEU A 135 18.26 -4.87 12.86
C LEU A 135 16.91 -4.22 12.59
N ARG A 136 16.46 -3.39 13.54
CA ARG A 136 15.19 -2.65 13.45
C ARG A 136 15.24 -1.54 12.40
N ASP A 137 16.40 -0.91 12.22
CA ASP A 137 16.68 0.02 11.13
C ASP A 137 18.14 -0.14 10.71
N PRO A 138 18.42 -0.81 9.58
CA PRO A 138 19.80 -0.98 9.11
C PRO A 138 20.38 0.35 8.60
N ASP A 139 21.65 0.59 8.91
CA ASP A 139 22.40 1.75 8.43
C ASP A 139 22.59 1.70 6.91
N ALA A 140 22.50 2.89 6.30
CA ALA A 140 22.55 3.09 4.84
C ALA A 140 23.98 3.22 4.27
N GLU A 141 25.02 3.17 5.12
CA GLU A 141 26.39 3.53 4.74
C GLU A 141 26.89 2.74 3.53
N GLY A 142 27.14 3.46 2.42
CA GLY A 142 27.75 2.92 1.20
C GLY A 142 26.86 2.02 0.35
N ARG A 143 25.53 1.98 0.57
CA ARG A 143 24.60 1.13 -0.18
C ARG A 143 23.58 1.96 -0.96
N ASP A 144 23.21 1.52 -2.16
CA ASP A 144 22.18 2.20 -2.95
C ASP A 144 20.78 1.99 -2.35
N PHE A 145 20.44 0.74 -2.01
CA PHE A 145 19.13 0.37 -1.46
C PHE A 145 19.22 -0.70 -0.36
N ILE A 146 18.34 -0.57 0.63
CA ILE A 146 18.13 -1.55 1.70
C ILE A 146 16.65 -1.87 1.82
N LEU A 147 16.27 -3.13 1.59
CA LEU A 147 14.93 -3.65 1.84
C LEU A 147 14.93 -4.38 3.17
N TYR A 148 14.11 -3.96 4.13
CA TYR A 148 14.04 -4.60 5.44
C TYR A 148 12.62 -4.77 5.94
N ARG A 149 12.43 -5.77 6.79
CA ARG A 149 11.15 -6.05 7.44
C ARG A 149 11.14 -5.41 8.82
N TYR A 150 10.21 -4.49 9.06
CA TYR A 150 10.01 -3.90 10.38
C TYR A 150 8.56 -4.07 10.82
N ALA A 151 8.38 -4.68 12.00
CA ALA A 151 7.09 -5.12 12.53
C ALA A 151 6.29 -5.90 11.47
N ASN A 152 5.37 -5.21 10.82
CA ASN A 152 4.40 -5.79 9.92
C ASN A 152 4.63 -5.36 8.48
N ALA A 153 5.64 -4.58 8.12
CA ALA A 153 5.75 -4.01 6.78
C ALA A 153 7.14 -4.16 6.18
N TRP A 154 7.18 -4.33 4.85
CA TRP A 154 8.40 -4.18 4.10
C TRP A 154 8.71 -2.69 3.95
N ARG A 155 9.99 -2.33 4.01
CA ARG A 155 10.48 -0.96 3.88
C ARG A 155 11.67 -0.94 2.95
N LEU A 156 11.67 -0.04 1.98
CA LEU A 156 12.81 0.22 1.12
C LEU A 156 13.45 1.54 1.55
N LYS A 157 14.73 1.51 1.88
CA LYS A 157 15.56 2.65 2.27
C LYS A 157 16.66 2.85 1.23
N ASP A 158 17.09 4.08 0.99
CA ASP A 158 18.21 4.36 0.09
C ASP A 158 19.50 4.74 0.83
N GLY A 159 20.59 4.97 0.10
CA GLY A 159 21.88 5.40 0.64
C GLY A 159 21.89 6.73 1.39
N GLN A 160 20.82 7.53 1.28
CA GLN A 160 20.64 8.79 2.01
C GLN A 160 19.77 8.61 3.26
N GLY A 161 19.28 7.39 3.53
CA GLY A 161 18.37 7.09 4.63
C GLY A 161 16.92 7.52 4.37
N ARG A 162 16.55 7.87 3.14
CA ARG A 162 15.14 8.06 2.72
C ARG A 162 14.47 6.70 2.68
N MET A 163 13.25 6.59 3.18
CA MET A 163 12.56 5.31 3.35
C MET A 163 11.12 5.37 2.88
N ILE A 164 10.70 4.32 2.17
CA ILE A 164 9.32 4.07 1.74
C ILE A 164 8.85 2.78 2.38
N ARG A 165 7.73 2.85 3.11
CA ARG A 165 6.99 1.66 3.52
C ARG A 165 6.26 1.11 2.30
N LEU A 166 6.51 -0.15 1.97
CA LEU A 166 5.78 -0.82 0.91
C LEU A 166 4.37 -1.16 1.41
N SER A 167 3.37 -0.92 0.56
CA SER A 167 2.02 -1.41 0.79
C SER A 167 1.99 -2.95 0.74
N ALA A 168 0.87 -3.53 1.15
CA ALA A 168 0.72 -4.97 1.09
C ALA A 168 0.55 -5.45 -0.36
N ALA A 169 1.41 -6.36 -0.80
CA ALA A 169 1.32 -6.99 -2.11
C ALA A 169 0.42 -8.22 -2.11
N THR A 170 -0.54 -8.27 -3.05
CA THR A 170 -1.46 -9.40 -3.24
C THR A 170 -0.92 -10.47 -4.20
N SER A 171 0.23 -10.29 -4.83
CA SER A 171 0.86 -11.27 -5.73
C SER A 171 2.39 -11.06 -5.76
N ALA A 172 3.13 -12.02 -6.32
CA ALA A 172 4.57 -11.88 -6.54
C ALA A 172 4.87 -10.70 -7.47
N ALA A 173 4.12 -10.56 -8.56
CA ALA A 173 4.25 -9.45 -9.51
C ALA A 173 3.91 -8.10 -8.88
N ALA A 174 2.85 -8.03 -8.05
CA ALA A 174 2.53 -6.81 -7.33
C ALA A 174 3.66 -6.43 -6.35
N PHE A 175 4.28 -7.41 -5.68
CA PHE A 175 5.40 -7.13 -4.79
C PHE A 175 6.61 -6.57 -5.54
N VAL A 176 6.99 -7.19 -6.66
CA VAL A 176 8.05 -6.69 -7.53
C VAL A 176 7.74 -5.27 -8.02
N ASN A 177 6.51 -5.01 -8.47
CA ASN A 177 6.09 -3.69 -8.93
C ASN A 177 6.14 -2.65 -7.81
N LEU A 178 5.77 -3.00 -6.58
CA LEU A 178 5.88 -2.09 -5.43
C LEU A 178 7.33 -1.74 -5.12
N VAL A 179 8.26 -2.71 -5.19
CA VAL A 179 9.69 -2.44 -5.00
C VAL A 179 10.26 -1.64 -6.17
N LYS A 180 9.86 -1.94 -7.41
CA LYS A 180 10.23 -1.18 -8.60
C LYS A 180 9.79 0.27 -8.48
N LYS A 181 8.54 0.50 -8.12
CA LYS A 181 7.97 1.82 -7.88
C LYS A 181 8.66 2.53 -6.73
N ALA A 182 8.85 1.88 -5.57
CA ALA A 182 9.55 2.49 -4.45
C ALA A 182 11.01 2.82 -4.80
N ARG A 183 11.69 1.97 -5.57
CA ARG A 183 13.02 2.25 -6.12
C ARG A 183 12.95 3.43 -7.07
N GLU A 184 11.99 3.51 -7.98
CA GLU A 184 11.79 4.64 -8.88
C GLU A 184 11.38 5.92 -8.13
N ASP A 185 10.66 5.85 -7.03
CA ASP A 185 10.35 6.99 -6.19
C ASP A 185 11.62 7.48 -5.45
N LEU A 186 12.50 6.56 -5.04
CA LEU A 186 13.76 6.89 -4.40
C LEU A 186 14.86 7.30 -5.42
N SER A 187 14.94 6.64 -6.57
CA SER A 187 15.92 6.85 -7.65
C SER A 187 15.50 7.93 -8.64
N GLY A 188 14.21 8.00 -8.95
CA GLY A 188 13.61 8.79 -10.02
C GLY A 188 12.78 9.97 -9.53
N ASP A 189 11.95 9.85 -8.48
CA ASP A 189 10.81 10.78 -8.38
C ASP A 189 10.31 11.13 -6.96
N MET A 190 11.22 11.33 -6.03
CA MET A 190 11.27 12.64 -5.39
C MET A 190 12.29 13.44 -6.17
N GLU A 191 11.89 14.10 -7.26
CA GLU A 191 12.68 15.15 -7.88
C GLU A 191 12.92 16.27 -6.85
N TYR A 192 13.93 16.04 -6.02
CA TYR A 192 14.65 16.94 -5.13
C TYR A 192 13.97 17.44 -3.84
N LEU A 193 12.89 16.86 -3.29
CA LEU A 193 12.45 17.30 -1.96
C LEU A 193 13.43 16.87 -0.85
N GLY A 194 14.36 17.75 -0.48
CA GLY A 194 15.25 17.57 0.68
C GLY A 194 14.81 18.43 1.86
N ALA A 195 15.26 18.07 3.06
CA ALA A 195 15.12 18.93 4.24
C ALA A 195 16.41 18.90 5.04
N GLN A 196 16.94 20.08 5.35
CA GLN A 196 18.13 20.25 6.18
C GLN A 196 17.81 21.16 7.36
N ALA A 197 18.15 20.70 8.56
CA ALA A 197 18.06 21.53 9.75
C ALA A 197 19.22 22.54 9.77
N MET A 198 18.91 23.82 9.96
CA MET A 198 19.88 24.89 10.21
C MET A 198 19.50 25.60 11.51
N GLY A 199 20.04 25.13 12.64
CA GLY A 199 19.69 25.66 13.96
C GLY A 199 18.25 25.31 14.34
N LYS A 200 17.38 26.33 14.51
CA LYS A 200 15.94 26.15 14.77
C LYS A 200 15.09 26.11 13.49
N ASP A 201 15.69 26.39 12.34
CA ASP A 201 15.00 26.49 11.07
C ASP A 201 15.24 25.24 10.20
N VAL A 202 14.33 25.03 9.23
CA VAL A 202 14.43 23.95 8.25
C VAL A 202 14.45 24.55 6.86
N ILE A 203 15.50 24.25 6.10
CA ILE A 203 15.59 24.56 4.68
C ILE A 203 15.08 23.35 3.91
N PHE A 204 14.17 23.58 2.97
CA PHE A 204 13.72 22.55 2.05
C PHE A 204 14.42 22.75 0.71
N SER A 205 14.88 21.69 0.07
CA SER A 205 15.24 21.73 -1.35
C SER A 205 14.12 21.13 -2.17
N TYR A 206 13.90 21.57 -3.41
CA TYR A 206 13.00 20.97 -4.42
C TYR A 206 13.40 21.44 -5.83
N ARG A 207 13.33 20.56 -6.81
CA ARG A 207 13.98 20.63 -8.13
C ARG A 207 15.33 21.36 -8.20
N GLY A 208 16.26 21.00 -7.31
CA GLY A 208 17.61 21.58 -7.26
C GLY A 208 17.68 23.02 -6.72
N LYS A 209 16.56 23.55 -6.20
CA LYS A 209 16.46 24.87 -5.57
C LYS A 209 16.22 24.75 -4.07
N GLU A 210 16.76 25.66 -3.30
CA GLU A 210 16.52 25.75 -1.86
C GLU A 210 15.44 26.77 -1.53
N TYR A 211 14.67 26.46 -0.49
CA TYR A 211 13.54 27.23 0.01
C TYR A 211 13.71 27.43 1.51
N GLY A 212 13.79 28.70 1.93
CA GLY A 212 13.86 29.09 3.33
C GLY A 212 12.54 28.84 4.07
N GLY A 213 12.26 27.57 4.38
CA GLY A 213 11.09 27.13 5.12
C GLY A 213 9.88 26.68 4.29
N LEU A 214 8.92 26.08 4.97
CA LEU A 214 7.77 25.40 4.38
C LEU A 214 6.89 26.32 3.52
N ARG A 215 6.75 27.59 3.93
CA ARG A 215 5.96 28.57 3.19
C ARG A 215 6.52 28.83 1.80
N GLY A 216 7.84 28.91 1.67
CA GLY A 216 8.52 29.10 0.39
C GLY A 216 8.34 27.89 -0.54
N LEU A 217 8.43 26.68 0.04
CA LEU A 217 8.20 25.44 -0.68
C LEU A 217 6.75 25.34 -1.22
N ILE A 218 5.75 25.64 -0.38
CA ILE A 218 4.33 25.60 -0.79
C ILE A 218 4.06 26.60 -1.93
N ALA A 219 4.60 27.81 -1.84
CA ALA A 219 4.44 28.81 -2.90
C ALA A 219 5.08 28.36 -4.23
N ALA A 220 6.19 27.63 -4.15
CA ALA A 220 6.84 27.04 -5.32
C ALA A 220 5.98 25.94 -5.96
N PHE A 221 5.36 25.08 -5.15
CA PHE A 221 4.41 24.08 -5.62
C PHE A 221 3.19 24.72 -6.29
N ASP A 222 2.63 25.79 -5.73
CA ASP A 222 1.52 26.53 -6.34
C ASP A 222 1.90 27.10 -7.70
N THR A 223 3.10 27.68 -7.81
CA THR A 223 3.62 28.21 -9.07
C THR A 223 3.83 27.11 -10.10
N LEU A 224 4.44 26.00 -9.69
CA LEU A 224 4.68 24.85 -10.57
C LEU A 224 3.36 24.27 -11.08
N LEU A 225 2.38 24.07 -10.20
CA LEU A 225 1.07 23.56 -10.56
C LEU A 225 0.37 24.46 -11.59
N ALA A 226 0.49 25.78 -11.44
CA ALA A 226 -0.06 26.73 -12.39
C ALA A 226 0.61 26.63 -13.78
N GLU A 227 1.91 26.37 -13.84
CA GLU A 227 2.63 26.16 -15.11
C GLU A 227 2.32 24.81 -15.75
N GLU A 228 2.28 23.72 -14.98
CA GLU A 228 1.95 22.40 -15.50
C GLU A 228 0.51 22.32 -16.01
N ARG A 229 -0.42 23.00 -15.35
CA ARG A 229 -1.81 23.10 -15.82
C ARG A 229 -1.91 23.62 -17.26
N LYS A 230 -1.05 24.56 -17.67
CA LYS A 230 -1.06 25.14 -19.02
C LYS A 230 -0.65 24.12 -20.09
N GLN A 231 0.04 23.07 -19.70
CA GLN A 231 0.54 22.02 -20.59
C GLN A 231 -0.50 20.92 -20.81
N VAL A 232 -1.57 20.88 -20.00
CA VAL A 232 -2.64 19.90 -20.16
C VAL A 232 -3.42 20.17 -21.43
N VAL A 233 -3.30 19.25 -22.39
CA VAL A 233 -4.01 19.34 -23.67
C VAL A 233 -5.41 18.77 -23.49
N ALA A 234 -6.41 19.64 -23.63
CA ALA A 234 -7.81 19.23 -23.51
C ALA A 234 -8.23 18.28 -24.64
N VAL A 235 -8.96 17.22 -24.31
CA VAL A 235 -9.49 16.25 -25.26
C VAL A 235 -10.92 16.61 -25.65
N THR A 236 -11.23 16.46 -26.94
CA THR A 236 -12.60 16.59 -27.47
C THR A 236 -12.93 15.38 -28.37
N PRO A 237 -14.18 14.87 -28.37
CA PRO A 237 -15.28 15.24 -27.46
C PRO A 237 -15.03 14.73 -26.01
N PRO A 238 -15.72 15.32 -25.01
CA PRO A 238 -15.71 14.82 -23.63
C PRO A 238 -16.19 13.36 -23.54
N VAL A 239 -15.71 12.62 -22.53
CA VAL A 239 -16.14 11.24 -22.24
C VAL A 239 -17.34 11.17 -21.28
N GLY A 240 -17.63 12.25 -20.57
CA GLY A 240 -18.80 12.38 -19.69
C GLY A 240 -19.19 13.83 -19.43
N ASP A 241 -20.27 14.03 -18.70
CA ASP A 241 -20.77 15.36 -18.37
C ASP A 241 -20.22 15.85 -17.04
N LYS A 242 -20.28 15.02 -15.99
CA LYS A 242 -19.92 15.41 -14.62
C LYS A 242 -18.89 14.46 -13.99
N ALA A 243 -17.86 15.03 -13.38
CA ALA A 243 -16.92 14.28 -12.55
C ALA A 243 -16.77 14.90 -11.15
N LEU A 244 -16.57 14.04 -10.16
CA LEU A 244 -16.17 14.39 -8.80
C LEU A 244 -14.74 13.92 -8.56
N VAL A 245 -13.87 14.81 -8.11
CA VAL A 245 -12.53 14.45 -7.61
C VAL A 245 -12.47 14.75 -6.12
N VAL A 246 -12.22 13.73 -5.32
CA VAL A 246 -12.11 13.83 -3.86
C VAL A 246 -10.65 13.72 -3.47
N LEU A 247 -10.10 14.82 -2.98
CA LEU A 247 -8.75 14.90 -2.44
C LEU A 247 -8.79 14.60 -0.93
N PRO A 248 -7.84 13.86 -0.36
CA PRO A 248 -7.81 13.60 1.08
C PRO A 248 -7.59 14.91 1.86
N ARG A 249 -8.30 15.13 2.99
CA ARG A 249 -8.05 16.30 3.86
C ARG A 249 -6.71 16.19 4.55
N HIS A 250 -6.39 14.97 4.93
CA HIS A 250 -5.11 14.58 5.47
C HIS A 250 -4.41 13.69 4.45
N PRO A 251 -3.37 14.19 3.75
CA PRO A 251 -2.56 13.32 2.90
C PRO A 251 -2.10 12.16 3.78
N GLY A 252 -2.41 10.94 3.37
CA GLY A 252 -2.23 9.80 4.24
C GLY A 252 -0.81 9.67 4.71
N ARG A 253 -0.66 9.33 5.99
CA ARG A 253 0.59 8.80 6.56
C ARG A 253 0.89 7.42 5.94
N GLY A 254 1.09 7.35 4.62
CA GLY A 254 1.69 6.19 3.95
C GLY A 254 3.14 5.96 4.39
N ILE A 255 3.76 7.00 4.97
CA ILE A 255 5.04 6.91 5.67
C ILE A 255 4.76 6.98 7.17
N PRO A 256 4.62 5.84 7.88
CA PRO A 256 4.66 5.84 9.32
C PRO A 256 6.07 6.23 9.76
N VAL A 257 6.21 7.48 10.21
CA VAL A 257 7.33 7.91 11.06
C VAL A 257 7.19 7.14 12.36
N LEU A 258 7.85 5.99 12.44
CA LEU A 258 8.04 5.30 13.70
C LEU A 258 9.29 5.93 14.32
N ARG A 259 9.06 6.72 15.37
CA ARG A 259 10.06 6.93 16.41
C ARG A 259 10.32 5.56 17.02
N ASP A 260 11.56 5.10 17.04
CA ASP A 260 12.04 4.20 18.10
C ASP A 260 13.55 3.94 18.02
N ASP A 261 14.37 5.00 18.19
CA ASP A 261 15.79 4.94 18.61
C ASP A 261 16.54 6.26 18.36
N GLY A 262 16.38 7.26 19.24
CA GLY A 262 17.48 8.17 19.59
C GLY A 262 18.10 9.12 18.54
N ALA A 263 17.72 9.09 17.26
CA ALA A 263 18.18 10.02 16.22
C ALA A 263 17.06 10.99 15.75
N PRO A 264 16.61 11.95 16.59
CA PRO A 264 15.35 12.68 16.37
C PRO A 264 15.31 13.81 15.31
N HIS A 265 16.39 14.17 14.61
CA HIS A 265 16.48 15.56 14.08
C HIS A 265 16.32 15.76 12.57
N LEU A 266 16.47 14.75 11.71
CA LEU A 266 16.47 15.01 10.25
C LEU A 266 15.11 14.76 9.60
N TRP A 267 14.40 13.69 9.99
CA TRP A 267 13.12 13.33 9.37
C TRP A 267 11.89 13.99 10.01
N SER A 268 11.91 14.27 11.31
CA SER A 268 10.82 15.04 11.96
C SER A 268 10.65 16.44 11.35
N ASN A 269 11.75 17.03 10.90
CA ASN A 269 11.82 18.30 10.20
C ASN A 269 11.36 18.22 8.74
N SER A 270 11.41 17.04 8.10
CA SER A 270 10.98 16.84 6.70
C SER A 270 9.47 16.54 6.57
N VAL A 271 8.82 16.03 7.63
CA VAL A 271 7.38 15.68 7.63
C VAL A 271 6.48 16.78 7.09
N PRO A 272 6.65 18.06 7.47
CA PRO A 272 5.81 19.13 6.92
C PRO A 272 6.02 19.33 5.41
N GLY A 273 7.25 19.21 4.92
CA GLY A 273 7.58 19.30 3.50
C GLY A 273 6.99 18.15 2.70
N ILE A 274 7.10 16.92 3.21
CA ILE A 274 6.52 15.72 2.58
C ILE A 274 5.00 15.83 2.51
N SER A 275 4.37 16.27 3.60
CA SER A 275 2.92 16.50 3.63
C SER A 275 2.48 17.56 2.62
N ALA A 276 3.28 18.62 2.45
CA ALA A 276 3.03 19.65 1.45
C ALA A 276 3.18 19.12 0.02
N TYR A 277 4.18 18.27 -0.23
CA TYR A 277 4.40 17.65 -1.54
C TYR A 277 3.29 16.67 -1.91
N GLN A 278 2.83 15.83 -0.99
CA GLN A 278 1.69 14.94 -1.22
C GLN A 278 0.42 15.74 -1.56
N ARG A 279 0.13 16.81 -0.78
CA ARG A 279 -0.97 17.73 -1.11
C ARG A 279 -0.82 18.38 -2.47
N PHE A 280 0.41 18.73 -2.87
CA PHE A 280 0.69 19.24 -4.20
C PHE A 280 0.35 18.20 -5.28
N GLN A 281 0.77 16.95 -5.13
CA GLN A 281 0.44 15.86 -6.06
C GLN A 281 -1.08 15.60 -6.15
N ASP A 282 -1.78 15.59 -5.02
CA ASP A 282 -3.24 15.42 -5.00
C ASP A 282 -3.96 16.57 -5.73
N ARG A 283 -3.55 17.81 -5.44
CA ARG A 283 -4.07 19.01 -6.11
C ARG A 283 -3.74 19.02 -7.60
N ARG A 284 -2.58 18.50 -7.97
CA ARG A 284 -2.14 18.36 -9.36
C ARG A 284 -3.10 17.48 -10.15
N ILE A 285 -3.47 16.33 -9.62
CA ILE A 285 -4.47 15.46 -10.24
C ILE A 285 -5.82 16.15 -10.37
N GLY A 286 -6.35 16.75 -9.31
CA GLY A 286 -7.62 17.49 -9.39
C GLY A 286 -7.61 18.62 -10.43
N THR A 287 -6.47 19.31 -10.55
CA THR A 287 -6.26 20.37 -11.53
C THR A 287 -6.19 19.82 -12.96
N PHE A 288 -5.48 18.71 -13.17
CA PHE A 288 -5.33 18.10 -14.49
C PHE A 288 -6.64 17.50 -14.98
N VAL A 289 -7.39 16.81 -14.13
CA VAL A 289 -8.74 16.33 -14.48
C VAL A 289 -9.64 17.50 -14.88
N THR A 290 -9.59 18.61 -14.14
CA THR A 290 -10.35 19.84 -14.47
C THR A 290 -9.93 20.44 -15.82
N ALA A 291 -8.63 20.46 -16.13
CA ALA A 291 -8.10 21.01 -17.37
C ALA A 291 -8.22 20.06 -18.58
N SER A 292 -8.43 18.76 -18.36
CA SER A 292 -8.37 17.72 -19.39
C SER A 292 -9.45 17.78 -20.46
N GLY A 293 -10.56 18.51 -20.25
CA GLY A 293 -11.71 18.52 -21.16
C GLY A 293 -12.50 17.20 -21.22
N LEU A 294 -12.11 16.19 -20.44
CA LEU A 294 -12.78 14.87 -20.40
C LEU A 294 -14.22 14.96 -19.88
N PHE A 295 -14.51 15.97 -19.06
CA PHE A 295 -15.83 16.21 -18.48
C PHE A 295 -16.25 17.65 -18.69
N LYS A 296 -17.55 17.88 -18.96
CA LYS A 296 -18.09 19.25 -19.08
C LYS A 296 -18.01 20.02 -17.76
N THR A 297 -18.12 19.32 -16.63
CA THR A 297 -18.02 19.91 -15.29
C THR A 297 -17.26 18.98 -14.37
N VAL A 298 -16.24 19.52 -13.70
CA VAL A 298 -15.47 18.82 -12.68
C VAL A 298 -15.65 19.55 -11.35
N ARG A 299 -16.09 18.82 -10.33
CA ARG A 299 -16.11 19.30 -8.95
C ARG A 299 -14.94 18.67 -8.21
N VAL A 300 -14.08 19.50 -7.64
CA VAL A 300 -13.00 19.05 -6.75
C VAL A 300 -13.40 19.38 -5.32
N VAL A 301 -13.37 18.38 -4.44
CA VAL A 301 -13.66 18.54 -3.01
C VAL A 301 -12.55 17.93 -2.18
N THR A 302 -12.54 18.24 -0.89
CA THR A 302 -11.60 17.64 0.05
C THR A 302 -12.37 16.86 1.11
N ASP A 303 -12.18 15.54 1.14
CA ASP A 303 -12.84 14.66 2.10
C ASP A 303 -11.98 13.45 2.45
N ASP A 304 -12.28 12.83 3.60
CA ASP A 304 -11.59 11.61 4.06
C ASP A 304 -12.47 10.35 3.89
N GLU A 305 -13.51 10.44 3.08
CA GLU A 305 -14.37 9.29 2.75
C GLU A 305 -13.57 8.22 1.98
N GLY A 306 -13.53 7.00 2.52
CA GLY A 306 -12.84 5.88 1.89
C GLY A 306 -13.46 5.42 0.57
N GLU A 307 -14.75 5.72 0.36
CA GLU A 307 -15.47 5.53 -0.90
C GLU A 307 -16.57 6.59 -1.03
N PRO A 308 -16.34 7.67 -1.78
CA PRO A 308 -17.33 8.74 -1.93
C PRO A 308 -18.58 8.29 -2.70
N PRO A 309 -19.76 8.91 -2.48
CA PRO A 309 -20.99 8.53 -3.18
C PRO A 309 -20.96 8.90 -4.68
N GLN A 310 -21.61 8.08 -5.52
CA GLN A 310 -21.70 8.33 -6.97
C GLN A 310 -22.47 9.61 -7.32
N GLY A 311 -23.56 9.89 -6.60
CA GLY A 311 -24.41 11.06 -6.84
C GLY A 311 -24.90 11.16 -8.28
N ASP A 312 -24.83 12.38 -8.82
CA ASP A 312 -25.15 12.71 -10.22
C ASP A 312 -23.91 12.73 -11.13
N TYR A 313 -22.74 12.31 -10.63
CA TYR A 313 -21.50 12.29 -11.39
C TYR A 313 -21.43 11.03 -12.28
N ASP A 314 -20.88 11.18 -13.48
CA ASP A 314 -20.59 10.05 -14.37
C ASP A 314 -19.33 9.31 -13.91
N TRP A 315 -18.40 10.05 -13.29
CA TRP A 315 -17.16 9.52 -12.72
C TRP A 315 -16.84 10.11 -11.35
N VAL A 316 -16.38 9.26 -10.45
CA VAL A 316 -15.84 9.66 -9.14
C VAL A 316 -14.39 9.18 -9.05
N PHE A 317 -13.49 10.11 -8.75
CA PHE A 317 -12.06 9.88 -8.54
C PHE A 317 -11.76 10.16 -7.07
N TRP A 318 -11.06 9.26 -6.39
CA TRP A 318 -10.61 9.51 -5.03
C TRP A 318 -9.30 8.82 -4.75
N HIS A 319 -8.53 9.42 -3.84
CA HIS A 319 -7.27 8.87 -3.38
C HIS A 319 -7.44 8.40 -1.94
N VAL A 320 -7.11 7.14 -1.68
CA VAL A 320 -7.13 6.61 -0.32
C VAL A 320 -5.81 6.97 0.35
N PRO A 321 -5.84 7.69 1.50
CA PRO A 321 -4.66 7.99 2.29
C PRO A 321 -3.71 6.79 2.46
N GLY A 322 -2.47 6.92 1.98
CA GLY A 322 -1.44 5.89 2.14
C GLY A 322 -1.43 4.79 1.08
N GLN A 323 -2.29 4.89 0.06
CA GLN A 323 -2.16 4.12 -1.18
C GLN A 323 -1.44 4.97 -2.23
N ASN A 324 -0.79 4.33 -3.20
CA ASN A 324 -0.17 5.05 -4.32
C ASN A 324 -1.13 5.21 -5.50
N GLU A 325 -2.13 4.33 -5.60
CA GLU A 325 -3.08 4.29 -6.70
C GLU A 325 -4.31 5.15 -6.42
N TRP A 326 -4.92 5.66 -7.49
CA TRP A 326 -6.20 6.34 -7.45
C TRP A 326 -7.33 5.36 -7.70
N GLN A 327 -8.41 5.53 -6.95
CA GLN A 327 -9.66 4.82 -7.17
C GLN A 327 -10.54 5.64 -8.11
N MET A 328 -11.16 4.96 -9.07
CA MET A 328 -11.98 5.57 -10.12
C MET A 328 -13.22 4.73 -10.35
N ARG A 329 -14.41 5.30 -10.15
CA ARG A 329 -15.68 4.61 -10.35
C ARG A 329 -16.52 5.30 -11.41
N GLY A 330 -16.93 4.52 -12.40
CA GLY A 330 -17.91 4.94 -13.40
C GLY A 330 -19.34 4.76 -12.87
N LYS A 331 -20.30 5.37 -13.54
CA LYS A 331 -21.73 5.24 -13.21
C LYS A 331 -22.27 3.80 -13.33
N ASP A 332 -21.55 2.93 -14.02
CA ASP A 332 -21.79 1.49 -14.11
C ASP A 332 -21.47 0.74 -12.79
N GLY A 333 -20.84 1.40 -11.82
CA GLY A 333 -20.52 0.85 -10.51
C GLY A 333 -19.18 0.13 -10.45
N VAL A 334 -18.46 -0.02 -11.57
CA VAL A 334 -17.16 -0.72 -11.57
C VAL A 334 -16.05 0.24 -11.13
N ILE A 335 -15.32 -0.18 -10.10
CA ILE A 335 -14.18 0.52 -9.51
C ILE A 335 -12.89 0.05 -10.19
N LEU A 336 -12.06 0.99 -10.62
CA LEU A 336 -10.70 0.77 -11.08
C LEU A 336 -9.73 1.36 -10.05
N SER A 337 -8.69 0.61 -9.75
CA SER A 337 -7.52 1.08 -9.01
C SER A 337 -6.36 1.18 -9.99
N ALA A 338 -5.84 2.39 -10.21
CA ALA A 338 -4.69 2.58 -11.10
C ALA A 338 -3.94 3.88 -10.80
N ASP A 339 -2.70 3.93 -11.27
CA ASP A 339 -1.92 5.16 -11.28
C ASP A 339 -2.51 6.19 -12.27
N MET A 340 -2.55 7.45 -11.84
CA MET A 340 -2.91 8.57 -12.70
C MET A 340 -1.74 8.91 -13.62
N PRO A 341 -2.00 9.35 -14.87
CA PRO A 341 -0.94 9.78 -15.77
C PRO A 341 -0.07 10.87 -15.14
N ALA A 342 1.25 10.75 -15.31
CA ALA A 342 2.21 11.66 -14.67
C ALA A 342 2.51 12.89 -15.52
N ALA A 343 2.56 12.78 -16.86
CA ALA A 343 2.95 13.88 -17.74
C ALA A 343 1.72 14.74 -18.11
N PRO A 344 1.76 16.08 -17.90
CA PRO A 344 0.60 16.94 -18.15
C PRO A 344 0.15 16.93 -19.62
N GLU A 345 1.08 16.88 -20.58
CA GLU A 345 0.83 16.93 -22.01
C GLU A 345 0.08 15.71 -22.56
N SER A 346 0.33 14.53 -21.99
CA SER A 346 -0.34 13.27 -22.37
C SER A 346 -1.49 12.90 -21.43
N PHE A 347 -1.64 13.62 -20.32
CA PHE A 347 -2.55 13.29 -19.22
C PHE A 347 -3.96 12.93 -19.69
N ALA A 348 -4.58 13.83 -20.46
CA ALA A 348 -5.97 13.68 -20.86
C ALA A 348 -6.18 12.50 -21.82
N GLY A 349 -5.23 12.25 -22.73
CA GLY A 349 -5.29 11.13 -23.67
C GLY A 349 -5.12 9.78 -22.96
N GLU A 350 -4.15 9.69 -22.05
CA GLU A 350 -3.92 8.48 -21.27
C GLU A 350 -5.06 8.17 -20.30
N LEU A 351 -5.58 9.21 -19.63
CA LEU A 351 -6.74 9.03 -18.75
C LEU A 351 -7.97 8.61 -19.56
N ARG A 352 -8.23 9.22 -20.72
CA ARG A 352 -9.31 8.76 -21.62
C ARG A 352 -9.19 7.28 -21.94
N ALA A 353 -8.00 6.83 -22.34
CA ALA A 353 -7.76 5.43 -22.66
C ALA A 353 -8.10 4.50 -21.48
N LYS A 354 -7.72 4.87 -20.25
CA LYS A 354 -8.07 4.12 -19.03
C LYS A 354 -9.58 4.06 -18.78
N LEU A 355 -10.29 5.18 -18.98
CA LEU A 355 -11.73 5.27 -18.70
C LEU A 355 -12.60 4.57 -19.76
N THR A 356 -12.11 4.43 -20.99
CA THR A 356 -12.88 3.86 -22.11
C THR A 356 -12.48 2.43 -22.49
N GLN A 357 -11.58 1.80 -21.74
CA GLN A 357 -11.24 0.40 -21.97
C GLN A 357 -12.50 -0.49 -21.79
N PRO A 358 -12.79 -1.42 -22.72
CA PRO A 358 -13.86 -2.39 -22.52
C PRO A 358 -13.60 -3.18 -21.24
N ARG A 359 -14.61 -3.23 -20.36
CA ARG A 359 -14.55 -3.90 -19.06
C ARG A 359 -15.19 -5.29 -19.14
#